data_AF-A0A1E3X923-F1
#
_entry.id   AF-A0A1E3X923-F1
#
_cell.length_a   1.000
_cell.length_b   1.000
_cell.length_c   1.000
_cell.angle_alpha   90.00
_cell.angle_beta   90.00
_cell.angle_gamma   90.00
#
_symmetry.space_group_name_H-M   'P 1'
#
loop_
_entity.id
_entity.type
_entity.pdbx_description
1 polymer ?
#
loop_
_entity_poly.entity_id
_entity_poly.type
_entity_poly.pdbx_seq_one_letter_code
_entity_poly.pdbx_strand_id
1 'polypeptide(L)'
;MPNKKIEEHIVSTNYKKKKGLLYILDKDGDLAEARMCGMIGRDKGGKPIYASPNKVLKLNIQREKGYLYFIKESKDKTCEVWRNYLKD
;
A
#
# COMPACT_ATOMS: atom_id res chain seq x y z
N MET A 1 2.78 -10.48 -29.25
CA MET A 1 3.60 -9.41 -28.64
C MET A 1 3.41 -9.47 -27.13
N PRO A 2 4.45 -9.52 -26.29
CA PRO A 2 4.27 -9.55 -24.84
C PRO A 2 3.62 -8.24 -24.41
N ASN A 3 2.53 -8.38 -23.68
CA ASN A 3 1.55 -7.36 -23.41
C ASN A 3 2.11 -6.47 -22.28
N LYS A 4 2.99 -5.50 -22.63
CA LYS A 4 3.77 -4.67 -21.68
C LYS A 4 2.87 -4.14 -20.55
N LYS A 5 3.19 -4.52 -19.32
CA LYS A 5 2.54 -3.99 -18.12
C LYS A 5 3.01 -2.54 -17.98
N ILE A 6 2.13 -1.59 -18.27
CA ILE A 6 2.42 -0.16 -18.11
C ILE A 6 2.17 0.17 -16.65
N GLU A 7 3.25 0.41 -15.91
CA GLU A 7 3.18 0.96 -14.56
C GLU A 7 3.21 2.48 -14.65
N GLU A 8 2.27 3.13 -13.98
CA GLU A 8 2.16 4.58 -13.94
C GLU A 8 2.49 5.08 -12.52
N HIS A 9 3.39 6.06 -12.45
CA HIS A 9 3.72 6.76 -11.21
C HIS A 9 2.65 7.81 -10.92
N ILE A 10 2.08 7.79 -9.73
CA ILE A 10 0.98 8.68 -9.33
C ILE A 10 1.47 9.80 -8.42
N VAL A 11 2.22 9.46 -7.38
CA VAL A 11 2.75 10.48 -6.46
C VAL A 11 4.03 10.00 -5.78
N SER A 12 4.99 10.92 -5.66
CA SER A 12 6.15 10.76 -4.80
C SER A 12 5.87 11.41 -3.45
N THR A 13 6.30 10.77 -2.37
CA THR A 13 6.17 11.34 -1.02
C THR A 13 7.54 11.56 -0.40
N ASN A 14 7.58 12.36 0.66
CA ASN A 14 8.75 12.49 1.53
C ASN A 14 8.75 11.47 2.68
N TYR A 15 7.77 10.55 2.74
CA TYR A 15 7.64 9.61 3.85
C TYR A 15 8.61 8.44 3.67
N LYS A 16 9.55 8.28 4.60
CA LYS A 16 10.56 7.22 4.56
C LYS A 16 10.03 5.90 5.09
N LYS A 17 10.37 4.81 4.40
CA LYS A 17 10.04 3.46 4.84
C LYS A 17 10.85 3.08 6.06
N LYS A 18 10.13 2.68 7.11
CA LYS A 18 10.62 1.98 8.30
C LYS A 18 10.75 0.49 8.00
N LYS A 19 11.82 -0.12 8.52
CA LYS A 19 12.13 -1.55 8.38
C LYS A 19 11.03 -2.41 9.04
N GLY A 20 10.65 -3.51 8.38
CA GLY A 20 9.72 -4.51 8.92
C GLY A 20 8.23 -4.16 8.78
N LEU A 21 7.89 -3.09 8.07
CA LEU A 21 6.51 -2.68 7.80
C LEU A 21 6.14 -2.88 6.33
N LEU A 22 4.85 -3.15 6.10
CA LEU A 22 4.17 -3.05 4.82
C LEU A 22 3.56 -1.65 4.69
N TYR A 23 3.42 -1.21 3.44
CA TYR A 23 2.85 0.08 3.09
C TYR A 23 1.74 -0.13 2.08
N ILE A 24 0.59 0.46 2.35
CA ILE A 24 -0.61 0.31 1.54
C ILE A 24 -1.25 1.67 1.32
N LEU A 25 -1.97 1.79 0.21
CA LEU A 25 -2.97 2.83 0.08
C LEU A 25 -4.24 2.30 0.77
N ASP A 26 -4.78 3.02 1.74
CA ASP A 26 -5.99 2.60 2.45
C ASP A 26 -7.26 2.87 1.61
N LYS A 27 -8.44 2.68 2.23
CA LYS A 27 -9.73 2.87 1.55
C LYS A 27 -10.06 4.34 1.31
N ASP A 28 -9.47 5.25 2.08
CA ASP A 28 -9.68 6.70 1.94
C ASP A 28 -8.71 7.32 0.92
N GLY A 29 -7.80 6.51 0.38
CA GLY A 29 -6.78 6.98 -0.55
C GLY A 29 -5.56 7.57 0.13
N ASP A 30 -5.30 7.21 1.39
CA ASP A 30 -4.17 7.69 2.18
C ASP A 30 -3.09 6.61 2.36
N LEU A 31 -1.85 7.03 2.62
CA LEU A 31 -0.76 6.10 2.90
C LEU A 31 -0.88 5.59 4.33
N ALA A 32 -0.93 4.26 4.48
CA ALA A 32 -0.92 3.59 5.77
C ALA A 32 0.23 2.57 5.86
N GLU A 33 0.72 2.35 7.08
CA GLU A 33 1.74 1.35 7.39
C GLU A 33 1.20 0.26 8.33
N ALA A 34 1.66 -0.97 8.16
CA ALA A 34 1.25 -2.10 8.99
C ALA A 34 2.43 -3.04 9.24
N ARG A 35 2.43 -3.76 10.38
CA ARG A 35 3.41 -4.82 10.61
C ARG A 35 3.20 -5.95 9.60
N MET A 36 4.29 -6.47 9.03
CA MET A 36 4.24 -7.63 8.14
C MET A 36 3.65 -8.84 8.90
N CYS A 37 2.82 -9.64 8.23
CA CYS A 37 1.93 -10.67 8.80
C CYS A 37 0.83 -10.17 9.74
N GLY A 38 0.98 -9.00 10.38
CA GLY A 38 -0.07 -8.29 11.10
C GLY A 38 -0.64 -8.99 12.34
N MET A 39 -0.41 -10.28 12.57
CA MET A 39 -1.04 -11.00 13.67
C MET A 39 -0.54 -10.49 15.02
N ILE A 40 -1.47 -10.03 15.86
CA ILE A 40 -1.20 -9.51 17.21
C ILE A 40 -1.72 -10.43 18.32
N GLY A 41 -2.46 -11.48 17.96
CA GLY A 41 -2.94 -12.46 18.91
C GLY A 41 -3.98 -13.39 18.33
N ARG A 42 -4.69 -14.07 19.22
CA ARG A 42 -5.89 -14.86 18.92
C ARG A 42 -7.01 -14.44 19.86
N ASP A 43 -8.24 -14.48 19.38
CA ASP A 43 -9.41 -14.29 20.23
C ASP A 43 -9.68 -15.51 21.11
N LYS A 44 -10.72 -15.43 21.95
CA LYS A 44 -11.12 -16.53 22.86
C LYS A 44 -11.48 -17.83 22.10
N GLY A 45 -11.82 -17.76 20.83
CA GLY A 45 -12.12 -18.90 19.95
C GLY A 45 -10.92 -19.37 19.13
N GLY A 46 -9.73 -18.81 19.34
CA GLY A 46 -8.52 -19.17 18.63
C GLY A 46 -8.37 -18.52 17.25
N LYS A 47 -9.26 -17.62 16.84
CA LYS A 47 -9.17 -16.93 15.54
C LYS A 47 -8.05 -15.88 15.57
N PRO A 48 -7.19 -15.80 14.55
CA PRO A 48 -6.15 -14.78 14.47
C PRO A 48 -6.73 -13.36 14.50
N ILE A 49 -6.14 -12.51 15.35
CA ILE A 49 -6.40 -11.07 15.39
C ILE A 49 -5.25 -10.39 14.67
N TYR A 50 -5.56 -9.53 13.70
CA TYR A 50 -4.58 -8.76 12.94
C TYR A 50 -4.59 -7.29 13.36
N ALA A 51 -3.41 -6.69 13.40
CA ALA A 51 -3.20 -5.26 13.54
C ALA A 51 -3.85 -4.53 12.37
N SER A 52 -4.57 -3.46 12.70
CA SER A 52 -5.04 -2.52 11.71
C SER A 52 -3.87 -1.68 11.20
N PRO A 53 -3.82 -1.38 9.89
CA PRO A 53 -2.89 -0.40 9.34
C PRO A 53 -3.08 0.97 10.00
N ASN A 54 -1.98 1.66 10.30
CA ASN A 54 -1.99 3.02 10.80
C ASN A 54 -1.83 4.01 9.65
N LYS A 55 -2.71 5.00 9.55
CA LYS A 55 -2.60 6.09 8.56
C LYS A 55 -1.42 6.99 8.94
N VAL A 56 -0.51 7.24 8.00
CA VAL A 56 0.73 7.98 8.27
C VAL A 56 0.91 9.21 7.39
N LEU A 57 0.23 9.27 6.23
CA LEU A 57 0.25 10.44 5.37
C LEU A 57 -1.06 10.55 4.59
N LYS A 58 -1.70 11.71 4.69
CA LYS A 58 -2.92 12.04 3.94
C LYS A 58 -2.53 12.36 2.49
N LEU A 59 -3.11 11.64 1.53
CA LEU A 59 -2.88 11.79 0.09
C LEU A 59 -4.18 12.05 -0.68
N ASN A 60 -5.34 11.63 -0.15
CA ASN A 60 -6.68 11.76 -0.78
C ASN A 60 -6.76 11.20 -2.22
N ILE A 61 -6.01 10.14 -2.54
CA ILE A 61 -5.98 9.58 -3.89
C ILE A 61 -7.30 8.90 -4.21
N GLN A 62 -7.97 9.36 -5.25
CA GLN A 62 -9.17 8.73 -5.78
C GLN A 62 -8.77 7.52 -6.65
N ARG A 63 -9.32 6.35 -6.33
CA ARG A 63 -9.05 5.12 -7.08
C ARG A 63 -9.92 5.02 -8.32
N GLU A 64 -9.29 4.72 -9.44
CA GLU A 64 -10.01 4.49 -10.70
C GLU A 64 -10.32 2.99 -10.89
N LYS A 65 -11.52 2.70 -11.40
CA LYS A 65 -11.93 1.34 -11.77
C LYS A 65 -10.98 0.79 -12.83
N GLY A 66 -10.62 -0.49 -12.70
CA GLY A 66 -9.69 -1.14 -13.62
C GLY A 66 -8.21 -0.93 -13.28
N TYR A 67 -7.89 -0.23 -12.18
CA TYR A 67 -6.50 -0.06 -11.75
C TYR A 67 -6.21 -0.73 -10.40
N LEU A 68 -5.02 -1.32 -10.29
CA LEU A 68 -4.43 -1.75 -9.03
C LEU A 68 -3.37 -0.74 -8.58
N TYR A 69 -3.52 -0.25 -7.35
CA TYR A 69 -2.59 0.70 -6.72
C TYR A 69 -1.68 -0.03 -5.73
N PHE A 70 -0.41 0.37 -5.68
CA PHE A 70 0.59 -0.22 -4.80
C PHE A 70 1.67 0.80 -4.41
N ILE A 71 2.34 0.55 -3.29
CA ILE A 71 3.42 1.40 -2.79
C ILE A 71 4.76 0.80 -3.22
N LYS A 72 5.58 1.58 -3.93
CA LYS A 72 6.97 1.26 -4.23
C LYS A 72 7.91 2.04 -3.32
N GLU A 73 9.12 1.52 -3.17
CA GLU A 73 10.22 2.24 -2.55
C GLU A 73 10.98 3.00 -3.64
N SER A 74 11.21 4.30 -3.43
CA SER A 74 12.08 5.12 -4.28
C SER A 74 13.56 4.81 -4.02
N LYS A 75 14.45 5.38 -4.84
CA LYS A 75 15.90 5.31 -4.60
C LYS A 75 16.31 5.89 -3.24
N ASP A 76 15.56 6.88 -2.74
CA ASP A 76 15.81 7.55 -1.45
C ASP A 76 15.07 6.91 -0.27
N LYS A 77 14.56 5.69 -0.46
CA LYS A 77 13.80 4.91 0.52
C LYS A 77 12.49 5.57 0.96
N THR A 78 11.93 6.45 0.14
CA THR A 78 10.60 7.04 0.36
C THR A 78 9.50 6.21 -0.30
N CYS A 79 8.27 6.39 0.17
CA CYS A 79 7.09 5.77 -0.43
C CYS A 79 6.67 6.52 -1.69
N GLU A 80 6.39 5.78 -2.76
CA GLU A 80 5.75 6.27 -3.99
C GLU A 80 4.49 5.46 -4.26
N VAL A 81 3.43 6.12 -4.72
CA VAL A 81 2.21 5.44 -5.17
C VAL A 81 2.30 5.21 -6.66
N TRP A 82 2.10 3.96 -7.06
CA TRP A 82 2.08 3.53 -8.44
C TRP A 82 0.77 2.79 -8.73
N ARG A 83 0.38 2.74 -10.01
CA ARG A 83 -0.74 1.93 -10.45
C ARG A 83 -0.45 1.13 -11.71
N ASN A 84 -1.22 0.08 -11.90
CA ASN A 84 -1.20 -0.78 -13.08
C ASN A 84 -2.63 -0.99 -13.54
N TYR A 85 -2.88 -0.90 -14.84
CA TYR A 85 -4.18 -1.30 -15.40
C TYR A 85 -4.33 -2.82 -15.30
N LEU A 86 -5.41 -3.26 -14.66
CA LEU A 86 -5.87 -4.62 -14.65
C LEU A 86 -6.55 -4.84 -16.00
N LYS A 87 -5.91 -5.61 -16.89
CA LYS A 87 -6.55 -6.05 -18.13
C LYS A 87 -7.80 -6.85 -17.77
N ASP A 88 -8.87 -6.62 -18.53
CA ASP A 88 -10.07 -7.46 -18.54
C ASP A 88 -9.75 -8.89 -19.01
#